data_AF-A0A949YXI7-F1
#
_entry.id   AF-A0A949YXI7-F1
#
_cell.length_a   1.000
_cell.length_b   1.000
_cell.length_c   1.000
_cell.angle_alpha   90.00
_cell.angle_beta   90.00
_cell.angle_gamma   90.00
#
_symmetry.space_group_name_H-M   'P 1'
#
loop_
_entity.id
_entity.type
_entity.pdbx_description
1 polymer ?
#
loop_
_entity_poly.entity_id
_entity_poly.type
_entity_poly.pdbx_seq_one_letter_code
_entity_poly.pdbx_strand_id
1 'polypeptide(L)'
;MMVWALGIALIVLFSNGCATPVGVERLDEQAAHRELNANILSTDQPSEYSRRVLERTGPAQLFQDDPQRALGELYSGLGKPDERDRLFALAELSFAYAEQARNQSYYLASVIYAYAFLFPPDAANARGEYDPRLRLALDLYNRSVALGLASDDGEEVDLSPRQLSLPFGSLDLAVNPRGFTWGGYHLTNFVSLADFEVRGLRNVYRRAGIGAALSARVEPSPGARASRWIPPSAKVPVTALVRFENPRLAISNGRLHGTVELYDVDVTTAVQVGGQTVPLEALPSAALAYRLEGSPIWDFEIAGFREGDFSFLGNRDGGDSGLYMLHPYLPGLIPVVFVHGTASSPARWAEMANELLGDRAIASRYQIWFFIYNSGNPVVLSAMRLRESLQAVRKDVDPEGTDPALNQMVVIGHSQGGLLTKMMVVDSGNRFWSNVTQVPFDQANLDPETRDFGLPRDVF
;
A
#
# COMPACT_ATOMS: atom_id res chain seq x y z
N MET A 1 -15.15 -6.95 -70.34
CA MET A 1 -14.66 -6.97 -68.94
C MET A 1 -15.58 -6.27 -67.93
N MET A 2 -16.31 -5.21 -68.29
CA MET A 2 -17.14 -4.45 -67.33
C MET A 2 -18.39 -5.18 -66.81
N VAL A 3 -18.99 -6.07 -67.61
CA VAL A 3 -20.20 -6.84 -67.22
C VAL A 3 -19.88 -7.97 -66.22
N TRP A 4 -18.70 -8.56 -66.31
CA TRP A 4 -18.24 -9.59 -65.37
C TRP A 4 -17.86 -9.01 -64.01
N ALA A 5 -17.31 -7.79 -63.99
CA ALA A 5 -17.00 -7.08 -62.74
C ALA A 5 -18.27 -6.68 -61.96
N LEU A 6 -19.32 -6.25 -62.65
CA LEU A 6 -20.63 -5.96 -62.05
C LEU A 6 -21.35 -7.22 -61.53
N GLY A 7 -21.22 -8.35 -62.24
CA GLY A 7 -21.78 -9.64 -61.80
C GLY A 7 -21.11 -10.18 -60.54
N ILE A 8 -19.77 -10.07 -60.43
CA ILE A 8 -19.02 -10.50 -59.23
C ILE A 8 -19.31 -9.57 -58.05
N ALA A 9 -19.42 -8.25 -58.27
CA ALA A 9 -19.80 -7.30 -57.22
C ALA A 9 -21.21 -7.56 -56.68
N LEU A 10 -22.18 -7.90 -57.55
CA LEU A 10 -23.52 -8.28 -57.11
C LEU A 10 -23.52 -9.60 -56.33
N ILE A 11 -22.75 -10.61 -56.75
CA ILE A 11 -22.67 -11.89 -56.03
C ILE A 11 -22.04 -11.73 -54.63
N VAL A 12 -21.05 -10.84 -54.48
CA VAL A 12 -20.46 -10.50 -53.16
C VAL A 12 -21.41 -9.68 -52.28
N LEU A 13 -22.26 -8.83 -52.88
CA LEU A 13 -23.32 -8.10 -52.18
C LEU A 13 -24.48 -9.02 -51.74
N PHE A 14 -24.80 -10.05 -52.52
CA PHE A 14 -25.84 -11.04 -52.17
C PHE A 14 -25.32 -12.19 -51.27
N SER A 15 -24.01 -12.47 -51.23
CA SER A 15 -23.44 -13.50 -50.36
C SER A 15 -23.32 -13.10 -48.89
N ASN A 16 -23.43 -11.80 -48.58
CA ASN A 16 -23.51 -11.30 -47.20
C ASN A 16 -24.97 -11.15 -46.70
N GLY A 17 -25.96 -11.48 -47.53
CA GLY A 17 -27.39 -11.27 -47.25
C GLY A 17 -28.10 -12.37 -46.46
N CYS A 18 -27.37 -13.34 -45.88
CA CYS A 18 -27.95 -14.48 -45.15
C CYS A 18 -27.51 -14.58 -43.69
N ALA A 19 -26.99 -13.49 -43.10
CA ALA A 19 -26.86 -13.43 -41.65
C ALA A 19 -28.23 -13.07 -41.06
N THR A 20 -28.76 -13.92 -40.18
CA THR A 20 -29.95 -13.59 -39.40
C THR A 20 -29.65 -12.36 -38.51
N PRO A 21 -30.62 -11.46 -38.28
CA PRO A 21 -30.41 -10.26 -37.47
C PRO A 21 -30.04 -10.55 -36.01
N VAL A 22 -30.23 -11.81 -35.58
CA VAL A 22 -29.75 -12.36 -34.31
C VAL A 22 -28.94 -13.61 -34.66
N GLY A 23 -27.72 -13.71 -34.14
CA GLY A 23 -26.82 -14.82 -34.36
C GLY A 23 -25.84 -14.99 -33.20
N VAL A 24 -25.08 -16.08 -33.22
CA VAL A 24 -24.00 -16.31 -32.25
C VAL A 24 -22.73 -16.62 -33.02
N GLU A 25 -21.63 -16.05 -32.57
CA GLU A 25 -20.29 -16.42 -33.00
C GLU A 25 -19.61 -17.19 -31.87
N ARG A 26 -18.97 -18.31 -32.19
CA ARG A 26 -18.21 -19.05 -31.19
C ARG A 26 -16.84 -18.40 -31.03
N LEU A 27 -16.64 -17.74 -29.90
CA LEU A 27 -15.35 -17.22 -29.49
C LEU A 27 -14.44 -18.33 -28.96
N ASP A 28 -13.13 -18.09 -28.99
CA ASP A 28 -12.18 -18.88 -28.19
C ASP A 28 -12.36 -18.60 -26.69
N GLU A 29 -11.86 -19.51 -25.85
CA GLU A 29 -12.05 -19.44 -24.40
C GLU A 29 -11.47 -18.16 -23.77
N GLN A 30 -10.35 -17.65 -24.28
CA GLN A 30 -9.71 -16.44 -23.76
C GLN A 30 -10.46 -15.18 -24.18
N ALA A 31 -10.94 -15.13 -25.42
CA ALA A 31 -11.79 -14.06 -25.92
C ALA A 31 -13.11 -13.99 -25.15
N ALA A 32 -13.79 -15.13 -24.96
CA ALA A 32 -15.01 -15.20 -24.16
C ALA A 32 -14.79 -14.75 -22.71
N HIS A 33 -13.67 -15.13 -22.09
CA HIS A 33 -13.33 -14.70 -20.73
C HIS A 33 -12.99 -13.21 -20.66
N ARG A 34 -12.29 -12.66 -21.66
CA ARG A 34 -12.00 -11.22 -21.74
C ARG A 34 -13.28 -10.41 -21.89
N GLU A 35 -14.19 -10.83 -22.76
CA GLU A 35 -15.49 -10.16 -22.95
C GLU A 35 -16.33 -10.18 -21.67
N LEU A 36 -16.35 -11.32 -20.96
CA LEU A 36 -17.08 -11.45 -19.70
C LEU A 36 -16.58 -10.49 -18.60
N ASN A 37 -15.28 -10.22 -18.58
CA ASN A 37 -14.64 -9.36 -17.57
C ASN A 37 -14.33 -7.94 -18.06
N ALA A 38 -14.68 -7.61 -19.31
CA ALA A 38 -14.46 -6.30 -19.89
C ALA A 38 -15.18 -5.22 -19.07
N ASN A 39 -14.44 -4.19 -18.71
CA ASN A 39 -14.90 -3.02 -17.98
C ASN A 39 -13.94 -1.85 -18.22
N ILE A 40 -14.31 -0.66 -17.73
CA ILE A 40 -13.54 0.55 -18.02
C ILE A 40 -12.07 0.45 -17.57
N LEU A 41 -11.79 -0.27 -16.47
CA LEU A 41 -10.45 -0.43 -15.92
C LEU A 41 -9.59 -1.46 -16.67
N SER A 42 -10.16 -2.25 -17.57
CA SER A 42 -9.46 -3.34 -18.28
C SER A 42 -9.40 -3.18 -19.79
N THR A 43 -10.39 -2.52 -20.40
CA THR A 43 -10.59 -2.56 -21.87
C THR A 43 -11.02 -1.20 -22.46
N ASP A 44 -10.86 -0.09 -21.73
CA ASP A 44 -11.30 1.27 -22.12
C ASP A 44 -12.79 1.36 -22.51
N GLN A 45 -13.58 0.35 -22.18
CA GLN A 45 -14.99 0.23 -22.53
C GLN A 45 -15.81 -0.11 -21.29
N PRO A 46 -16.97 0.54 -21.10
CA PRO A 46 -17.83 0.20 -19.98
C PRO A 46 -18.29 -1.25 -20.00
N SER A 47 -18.43 -1.82 -18.82
CA SER A 47 -18.87 -3.20 -18.63
C SER A 47 -20.25 -3.44 -19.25
N GLU A 48 -20.53 -4.72 -19.55
CA GLU A 48 -21.84 -5.18 -20.00
C GLU A 48 -22.99 -4.71 -19.08
N TYR A 49 -22.73 -4.55 -17.79
CA TYR A 49 -23.73 -4.08 -16.83
C TYR A 49 -24.10 -2.61 -17.07
N SER A 50 -23.10 -1.75 -17.27
CA SER A 50 -23.31 -0.32 -17.54
C SER A 50 -23.89 -0.09 -18.93
N ARG A 51 -23.41 -0.83 -19.94
CA ARG A 51 -23.98 -0.81 -21.29
C ARG A 51 -25.45 -1.24 -21.30
N ARG A 52 -25.82 -2.29 -20.58
CA ARG A 52 -27.24 -2.68 -20.44
C ARG A 52 -28.10 -1.58 -19.81
N VAL A 53 -27.57 -0.80 -18.87
CA VAL A 53 -28.31 0.35 -18.31
C VAL A 53 -28.45 1.45 -19.36
N LEU A 54 -27.39 1.77 -20.11
CA LEU A 54 -27.46 2.74 -21.21
C LEU A 54 -28.50 2.34 -22.26
N GLU A 55 -28.49 1.08 -22.71
CA GLU A 55 -29.46 0.58 -23.70
C GLU A 55 -30.89 0.59 -23.16
N ARG A 56 -31.10 0.07 -21.94
CA ARG A 56 -32.43 -0.02 -21.33
C ARG A 56 -33.05 1.34 -21.05
N THR A 57 -32.23 2.35 -20.77
CA THR A 57 -32.70 3.69 -20.40
C THR A 57 -32.70 4.69 -21.56
N GLY A 58 -32.12 4.34 -22.70
CA GLY A 58 -32.09 5.16 -23.92
C GLY A 58 -30.82 5.98 -24.22
N PRO A 59 -29.91 6.33 -23.28
CA PRO A 59 -28.79 7.24 -23.57
C PRO A 59 -27.54 6.55 -24.12
N ALA A 60 -27.63 5.36 -24.72
CA ALA A 60 -26.46 4.65 -25.27
C ALA A 60 -25.73 5.45 -26.36
N GLN A 61 -26.45 5.90 -27.39
CA GLN A 61 -25.89 6.77 -28.42
C GLN A 61 -25.49 8.13 -27.83
N LEU A 62 -26.31 8.68 -26.94
CA LEU A 62 -26.03 9.95 -26.29
C LEU A 62 -24.73 9.91 -25.49
N PHE A 63 -24.39 8.79 -24.85
CA PHE A 63 -23.14 8.68 -24.11
C PHE A 63 -21.91 8.74 -25.02
N GLN A 64 -22.04 8.31 -26.29
CA GLN A 64 -20.96 8.44 -27.27
C GLN A 64 -20.82 9.88 -27.79
N ASP A 65 -21.96 10.54 -28.02
CA ASP A 65 -22.00 11.87 -28.64
C ASP A 65 -21.82 13.02 -27.63
N ASP A 66 -22.40 12.89 -26.43
CA ASP A 66 -22.40 13.85 -25.32
C ASP A 66 -22.46 13.10 -23.97
N PRO A 67 -21.31 12.55 -23.50
CA PRO A 67 -21.26 11.76 -22.27
C PRO A 67 -21.78 12.51 -21.05
N GLN A 68 -21.50 13.82 -20.95
CA GLN A 68 -21.94 14.65 -19.83
C GLN A 68 -23.48 14.70 -19.75
N ARG A 69 -24.15 14.90 -20.89
CA ARG A 69 -25.61 14.91 -20.92
C ARG A 69 -26.20 13.53 -20.64
N ALA A 70 -25.61 12.46 -21.17
CA ALA A 70 -26.02 11.09 -20.85
C ALA A 70 -25.91 10.78 -19.36
N LEU A 71 -24.82 11.19 -18.71
CA LEU A 71 -24.65 11.07 -17.25
C LEU A 71 -25.72 11.86 -16.50
N GLY A 72 -26.06 13.06 -16.96
CA GLY A 72 -27.18 13.86 -16.42
C GLY A 72 -28.54 13.16 -16.53
N GLU A 73 -28.82 12.49 -17.66
CA GLU A 73 -30.06 11.72 -17.83
C GLU A 73 -30.11 10.50 -16.90
N LEU A 74 -29.01 9.77 -16.75
CA LEU A 74 -28.92 8.66 -15.80
C LEU A 74 -29.12 9.12 -14.36
N TYR A 75 -28.47 10.24 -13.97
CA TYR A 75 -28.61 10.89 -12.67
C TYR A 75 -30.06 11.29 -12.38
N SER A 76 -30.76 11.89 -13.36
CA SER A 76 -32.17 12.28 -13.21
C SER A 76 -33.11 11.10 -12.97
N GLY A 77 -32.67 9.87 -13.29
CA GLY A 77 -33.41 8.63 -13.06
C GLY A 77 -33.18 7.99 -11.70
N LEU A 78 -32.32 8.53 -10.83
CA LEU A 78 -32.16 8.03 -9.47
C LEU A 78 -33.47 8.14 -8.67
N GLY A 79 -33.63 7.29 -7.64
CA GLY A 79 -34.90 7.12 -6.91
C GLY A 79 -35.96 6.24 -7.61
N LYS A 80 -35.73 5.79 -8.85
CA LYS A 80 -36.58 4.79 -9.54
C LYS A 80 -36.26 3.36 -9.09
N PRO A 81 -37.09 2.35 -9.39
CA PRO A 81 -36.83 0.95 -9.00
C PRO A 81 -35.50 0.37 -9.50
N ASP A 82 -34.92 0.93 -10.56
CA ASP A 82 -33.61 0.55 -11.11
C ASP A 82 -32.44 1.38 -10.57
N GLU A 83 -32.65 2.17 -9.50
CA GLU A 83 -31.64 3.05 -8.89
C GLU A 83 -30.30 2.36 -8.67
N ARG A 84 -30.30 1.13 -8.14
CA ARG A 84 -29.05 0.42 -7.84
C ARG A 84 -28.23 0.11 -9.11
N ASP A 85 -28.89 -0.26 -10.20
CA ASP A 85 -28.19 -0.49 -11.48
C ASP A 85 -27.68 0.84 -12.05
N ARG A 86 -28.45 1.94 -11.88
CA ARG A 86 -28.02 3.29 -12.27
C ARG A 86 -26.83 3.78 -11.46
N LEU A 87 -26.80 3.56 -10.15
CA LEU A 87 -25.66 3.95 -9.30
C LEU A 87 -24.38 3.25 -9.75
N PHE A 88 -24.46 1.95 -10.04
CA PHE A 88 -23.31 1.22 -10.59
C PHE A 88 -22.87 1.80 -11.95
N ALA A 89 -23.83 1.99 -12.88
CA ALA A 89 -23.51 2.54 -14.19
C ALA A 89 -22.94 3.96 -14.10
N LEU A 90 -23.49 4.81 -13.25
CA LEU A 90 -22.99 6.16 -12.99
C LEU A 90 -21.57 6.12 -12.43
N ALA A 91 -21.24 5.17 -11.54
CA ALA A 91 -19.88 5.02 -11.03
C ALA A 91 -18.89 4.72 -12.16
N GLU A 92 -19.18 3.72 -13.00
CA GLU A 92 -18.28 3.32 -14.08
C GLU A 92 -18.20 4.35 -15.20
N LEU A 93 -19.33 4.90 -15.63
CA LEU A 93 -19.40 5.85 -16.74
C LEU A 93 -18.85 7.23 -16.35
N SER A 94 -18.99 7.63 -15.08
CA SER A 94 -18.32 8.85 -14.59
C SER A 94 -16.81 8.67 -14.56
N PHE A 95 -16.30 7.48 -14.21
CA PHE A 95 -14.87 7.18 -14.31
C PHE A 95 -14.39 7.29 -15.76
N ALA A 96 -15.10 6.64 -16.70
CA ALA A 96 -14.77 6.68 -18.13
C ALA A 96 -14.71 8.13 -18.66
N TYR A 97 -15.71 8.94 -18.31
CA TYR A 97 -15.73 10.34 -18.72
C TYR A 97 -14.65 11.18 -18.03
N ALA A 98 -14.30 10.89 -16.78
CA ALA A 98 -13.22 11.56 -16.07
C ALA A 98 -11.87 11.35 -16.78
N GLU A 99 -11.59 10.14 -17.26
CA GLU A 99 -10.40 9.82 -18.06
C GLU A 99 -10.40 10.57 -19.39
N GLN A 100 -11.50 10.48 -20.13
CA GLN A 100 -11.63 11.11 -21.44
C GLN A 100 -11.50 12.64 -21.38
N ALA A 101 -12.19 13.26 -20.42
CA ALA A 101 -12.25 14.72 -20.28
C ALA A 101 -11.14 15.29 -19.40
N ARG A 102 -10.32 14.45 -18.76
CA ARG A 102 -9.32 14.82 -17.74
C ARG A 102 -9.91 15.71 -16.64
N ASN A 103 -11.07 15.30 -16.11
CA ASN A 103 -11.83 16.09 -15.15
C ASN A 103 -11.99 15.36 -13.82
N GLN A 104 -11.23 15.80 -12.80
CA GLN A 104 -11.20 15.20 -11.47
C GLN A 104 -12.57 15.14 -10.78
N SER A 105 -13.48 16.10 -11.06
CA SER A 105 -14.81 16.12 -10.45
C SER A 105 -15.63 14.87 -10.78
N TYR A 106 -15.39 14.22 -11.92
CA TYR A 106 -16.07 12.98 -12.31
C TYR A 106 -15.46 11.73 -11.68
N TYR A 107 -14.17 11.73 -11.30
CA TYR A 107 -13.65 10.70 -10.39
C TYR A 107 -14.32 10.81 -9.02
N LEU A 108 -14.46 12.02 -8.47
CA LEU A 108 -15.17 12.21 -7.20
C LEU A 108 -16.64 11.77 -7.30
N ALA A 109 -17.32 12.04 -8.42
CA ALA A 109 -18.64 11.50 -8.69
C ALA A 109 -18.64 9.96 -8.68
N SER A 110 -17.65 9.32 -9.33
CA SER A 110 -17.49 7.87 -9.32
C SER A 110 -17.32 7.30 -7.90
N VAL A 111 -16.51 7.94 -7.05
CA VAL A 111 -16.36 7.58 -5.62
C VAL A 111 -17.73 7.54 -4.93
N ILE A 112 -18.51 8.60 -5.07
CA ILE A 112 -19.81 8.76 -4.39
C ILE A 112 -20.81 7.71 -4.87
N TYR A 113 -20.92 7.49 -6.19
CA TYR A 113 -21.84 6.51 -6.74
C TYR A 113 -21.45 5.06 -6.41
N ALA A 114 -20.15 4.74 -6.47
CA ALA A 114 -19.63 3.44 -6.06
C ALA A 114 -19.94 3.17 -4.59
N TYR A 115 -19.69 4.14 -3.71
CA TYR A 115 -20.00 4.02 -2.28
C TYR A 115 -21.50 3.85 -2.02
N ALA A 116 -22.36 4.63 -2.69
CA ALA A 116 -23.82 4.49 -2.57
C ALA A 116 -24.39 3.16 -3.12
N PHE A 117 -23.70 2.57 -4.10
CA PHE A 117 -24.00 1.24 -4.63
C PHE A 117 -23.58 0.12 -3.66
N LEU A 118 -22.38 0.22 -3.09
CA LEU A 118 -21.80 -0.75 -2.17
C LEU A 118 -22.57 -0.80 -0.84
N PHE A 119 -23.03 0.34 -0.34
CA PHE A 119 -23.65 0.47 0.99
C PHE A 119 -25.09 1.00 0.88
N PRO A 120 -26.08 0.14 0.53
CA PRO A 120 -27.48 0.53 0.55
C PRO A 120 -27.97 0.81 1.99
N PRO A 121 -28.98 1.68 2.18
CA PRO A 121 -29.53 1.99 3.50
C PRO A 121 -30.14 0.77 4.20
N ASP A 122 -30.71 -0.15 3.43
CA ASP A 122 -31.27 -1.41 3.91
C ASP A 122 -30.39 -2.57 3.42
N ALA A 123 -29.84 -3.31 4.38
CA ALA A 123 -28.97 -4.46 4.11
C ALA A 123 -29.68 -5.57 3.31
N ALA A 124 -31.01 -5.66 3.37
CA ALA A 124 -31.78 -6.60 2.56
C ALA A 124 -31.69 -6.30 1.04
N ASN A 125 -31.33 -5.07 0.68
CA ASN A 125 -31.13 -4.64 -0.71
C ASN A 125 -29.69 -4.84 -1.22
N ALA A 126 -28.76 -5.28 -0.36
CA ALA A 126 -27.46 -5.74 -0.82
C ALA A 126 -27.66 -7.06 -1.58
N ARG A 127 -27.27 -7.11 -2.87
CA ARG A 127 -27.25 -8.41 -3.60
C ARG A 127 -26.28 -9.36 -2.91
N GLY A 128 -26.43 -10.65 -3.18
CA GLY A 128 -25.54 -11.69 -2.67
C GLY A 128 -24.06 -11.39 -2.96
N GLU A 129 -23.20 -11.91 -2.08
CA GLU A 129 -21.75 -11.69 -2.03
C GLU A 129 -21.01 -12.07 -3.33
N TYR A 130 -21.69 -12.72 -4.27
CA TYR A 130 -21.17 -13.18 -5.55
C TYR A 130 -21.52 -12.27 -6.75
N ASP A 131 -22.15 -11.11 -6.53
CA ASP A 131 -22.40 -10.13 -7.59
C ASP A 131 -21.05 -9.50 -8.05
N PRO A 132 -20.56 -9.77 -9.28
CA PRO A 132 -19.23 -9.31 -9.74
C PRO A 132 -19.10 -7.78 -9.75
N ARG A 133 -20.24 -7.07 -9.81
CA ARG A 133 -20.29 -5.62 -9.73
C ARG A 133 -19.80 -5.08 -8.39
N LEU A 134 -19.88 -5.85 -7.31
CA LEU A 134 -19.33 -5.46 -6.01
C LEU A 134 -17.81 -5.29 -6.09
N ARG A 135 -17.12 -6.24 -6.74
CA ARG A 135 -15.68 -6.16 -6.93
C ARG A 135 -15.30 -4.97 -7.80
N LEU A 136 -15.97 -4.79 -8.95
CA LEU A 136 -15.68 -3.66 -9.82
C LEU A 136 -15.98 -2.32 -9.14
N ALA A 137 -17.06 -2.20 -8.37
CA ALA A 137 -17.37 -0.99 -7.63
C ALA A 137 -16.31 -0.66 -6.56
N LEU A 138 -15.72 -1.66 -5.91
CA LEU A 138 -14.56 -1.45 -5.02
C LEU A 138 -13.34 -0.94 -5.80
N ASP A 139 -13.00 -1.56 -6.93
CA ASP A 139 -11.87 -1.12 -7.75
C ASP A 139 -12.07 0.32 -8.29
N LEU A 140 -13.27 0.64 -8.77
CA LEU A 140 -13.66 1.99 -9.18
C LEU A 140 -13.55 2.98 -8.01
N TYR A 141 -14.10 2.63 -6.84
CA TYR A 141 -14.01 3.48 -5.65
C TYR A 141 -12.55 3.76 -5.28
N ASN A 142 -11.73 2.72 -5.14
CA ASN A 142 -10.34 2.82 -4.71
C ASN A 142 -9.52 3.71 -5.66
N ARG A 143 -9.64 3.46 -6.97
CA ARG A 143 -8.90 4.23 -7.99
C ARG A 143 -9.40 5.66 -8.10
N SER A 144 -10.73 5.86 -7.99
CA SER A 144 -11.33 7.19 -8.06
C SER A 144 -11.03 8.06 -6.84
N VAL A 145 -10.81 7.47 -5.64
CA VAL A 145 -10.35 8.22 -4.47
C VAL A 145 -8.97 8.80 -4.74
N ALA A 146 -8.03 8.00 -5.25
CA ALA A 146 -6.69 8.47 -5.57
C ALA A 146 -6.70 9.53 -6.68
N LEU A 147 -7.38 9.28 -7.80
CA LEU A 147 -7.41 10.17 -8.96
C LEU A 147 -8.25 11.43 -8.72
N GLY A 148 -9.35 11.33 -7.98
CA GLY A 148 -10.24 12.46 -7.68
C GLY A 148 -9.67 13.41 -6.62
N LEU A 149 -8.72 12.95 -5.80
CA LEU A 149 -8.02 13.75 -4.80
C LEU A 149 -6.56 14.02 -5.18
N ALA A 150 -6.13 13.69 -6.40
CA ALA A 150 -4.77 13.91 -6.85
C ALA A 150 -4.39 15.40 -6.83
N SER A 151 -3.13 15.70 -6.51
CA SER A 151 -2.52 17.02 -6.64
C SER A 151 -2.49 17.49 -8.09
N ASP A 152 -2.23 18.79 -8.31
CA ASP A 152 -2.19 19.38 -9.65
C ASP A 152 -1.13 18.75 -10.57
N ASP A 153 -0.02 18.26 -10.01
CA ASP A 153 1.03 17.52 -10.73
C ASP A 153 0.72 16.03 -10.90
N GLY A 154 -0.30 15.51 -10.20
CA GLY A 154 -0.71 14.11 -10.25
C GLY A 154 0.20 13.14 -9.48
N GLU A 155 1.23 13.63 -8.78
CA GLU A 155 2.22 12.80 -8.10
C GLU A 155 1.78 12.40 -6.68
N GLU A 156 0.94 13.21 -6.05
CA GLU A 156 0.45 13.01 -4.69
C GLU A 156 -1.09 12.96 -4.62
N VAL A 157 -1.61 12.43 -3.52
CA VAL A 157 -3.03 12.46 -3.17
C VAL A 157 -3.22 13.48 -2.05
N ASP A 158 -3.87 14.60 -2.38
CA ASP A 158 -4.19 15.64 -1.41
C ASP A 158 -5.39 15.23 -0.56
N LEU A 159 -5.11 14.82 0.67
CA LEU A 159 -6.10 14.43 1.68
C LEU A 159 -6.53 15.60 2.59
N SER A 160 -6.09 16.83 2.29
CA SER A 160 -6.41 18.01 3.12
C SER A 160 -7.90 18.37 3.07
N PRO A 161 -8.46 18.90 4.17
CA PRO A 161 -9.85 19.29 4.20
C PRO A 161 -10.10 20.50 3.29
N ARG A 162 -11.06 20.37 2.37
CA ARG A 162 -11.40 21.41 1.39
C ARG A 162 -12.76 21.18 0.75
N GLN A 163 -13.31 22.22 0.15
CA GLN A 163 -14.50 22.09 -0.68
C GLN A 163 -14.11 21.75 -2.12
N LEU A 164 -14.74 20.72 -2.69
CA LEU A 164 -14.52 20.21 -4.03
C LEU A 164 -15.79 20.35 -4.88
N SER A 165 -15.64 20.67 -6.15
CA SER A 165 -16.74 20.74 -7.11
C SER A 165 -17.12 19.34 -7.61
N LEU A 166 -18.42 19.09 -7.75
CA LEU A 166 -18.97 17.88 -8.35
C LEU A 166 -19.84 18.24 -9.57
N PRO A 167 -20.04 17.32 -10.52
CA PRO A 167 -20.92 17.54 -11.67
C PRO A 167 -22.37 17.89 -11.29
N PHE A 168 -22.79 17.48 -10.09
CA PHE A 168 -24.15 17.67 -9.56
C PHE A 168 -24.18 18.47 -8.25
N GLY A 169 -23.09 19.13 -7.86
CA GLY A 169 -23.05 19.86 -6.61
C GLY A 169 -21.67 20.14 -6.05
N SER A 170 -21.52 20.01 -4.74
CA SER A 170 -20.25 20.19 -4.03
C SER A 170 -20.04 19.13 -2.95
N LEU A 171 -18.78 18.80 -2.70
CA LEU A 171 -18.32 17.95 -1.61
C LEU A 171 -17.53 18.79 -0.63
N ASP A 172 -17.98 18.87 0.62
CA ASP A 172 -17.19 19.35 1.75
C ASP A 172 -16.40 18.18 2.31
N LEU A 173 -15.09 18.16 2.06
CA LEU A 173 -14.18 17.10 2.50
C LEU A 173 -13.57 17.49 3.85
N ALA A 174 -13.89 16.72 4.88
CA ALA A 174 -13.27 16.78 6.19
C ALA A 174 -12.26 15.66 6.39
N VAL A 175 -11.52 15.70 7.49
CA VAL A 175 -10.50 14.72 7.84
C VAL A 175 -10.68 14.24 9.27
N ASN A 176 -10.51 12.95 9.52
CA ASN A 176 -10.37 12.41 10.87
C ASN A 176 -8.88 12.44 11.27
N PRO A 177 -8.45 13.37 12.14
CA PRO A 177 -7.03 13.58 12.44
C PRO A 177 -6.37 12.39 13.15
N ARG A 178 -7.17 11.49 13.74
CA ARG A 178 -6.65 10.31 14.44
C ARG A 178 -5.95 9.31 13.51
N GLY A 179 -6.32 9.28 12.23
CA GLY A 179 -5.71 8.38 11.24
C GLY A 179 -4.37 8.87 10.69
N PHE A 180 -3.98 10.12 10.96
CA PHE A 180 -2.77 10.76 10.42
C PHE A 180 -1.54 10.57 11.33
N THR A 181 -1.62 9.60 12.23
CA THR A 181 -0.51 9.20 13.09
C THR A 181 -0.18 7.72 12.91
N TRP A 182 1.11 7.41 12.91
CA TRP A 182 1.63 6.06 12.71
C TRP A 182 2.78 5.82 13.70
N GLY A 183 2.56 5.02 14.75
CA GLY A 183 3.62 4.74 15.73
C GLY A 183 4.21 5.98 16.43
N GLY A 184 3.43 7.05 16.57
CA GLY A 184 3.92 8.33 17.10
C GLY A 184 4.63 9.22 16.05
N TYR A 185 4.46 8.95 14.76
CA TYR A 185 4.85 9.80 13.64
C TYR A 185 3.65 10.48 13.01
N HIS A 186 3.86 11.63 12.39
CA HIS A 186 2.89 12.23 11.48
C HIS A 186 3.04 11.65 10.07
N LEU A 187 1.92 11.46 9.39
CA LEU A 187 1.88 11.00 8.01
C LEU A 187 1.71 12.19 7.07
N THR A 188 2.61 12.30 6.09
CA THR A 188 2.64 13.33 5.06
C THR A 188 2.91 12.70 3.69
N ASN A 189 2.82 13.47 2.60
CA ASN A 189 3.13 13.05 1.22
C ASN A 189 2.54 11.68 0.84
N PHE A 190 1.28 11.69 0.42
CA PHE A 190 0.56 10.46 0.08
C PHE A 190 0.69 10.15 -1.41
N VAL A 191 1.12 8.94 -1.75
CA VAL A 191 1.33 8.51 -3.14
C VAL A 191 0.47 7.28 -3.42
N SER A 192 -0.27 7.29 -4.53
CA SER A 192 -1.06 6.14 -4.96
C SER A 192 -0.18 4.94 -5.29
N LEU A 193 -0.50 3.77 -4.74
CA LEU A 193 0.17 2.51 -5.08
C LEU A 193 -0.52 1.76 -6.22
N ALA A 194 -1.69 2.22 -6.68
CA ALA A 194 -2.54 1.52 -7.63
C ALA A 194 -1.91 1.41 -9.04
N ASP A 195 -1.02 2.34 -9.39
CA ASP A 195 -0.39 2.43 -10.71
C ASP A 195 1.06 1.93 -10.72
N PHE A 196 1.52 1.33 -9.61
CA PHE A 196 2.88 0.81 -9.51
C PHE A 196 2.99 -0.63 -10.01
N GLU A 197 3.90 -0.83 -10.96
CA GLU A 197 4.38 -2.16 -11.32
C GLU A 197 5.55 -2.54 -10.39
N VAL A 198 5.36 -3.62 -9.62
CA VAL A 198 6.38 -4.10 -8.68
C VAL A 198 7.39 -4.97 -9.43
N ARG A 199 8.68 -4.63 -9.29
CA ARG A 199 9.81 -5.41 -9.81
C ARG A 199 10.77 -5.79 -8.68
N GLY A 200 11.55 -6.85 -8.89
CA GLY A 200 12.60 -7.27 -7.96
C GLY A 200 12.13 -8.07 -6.74
N LEU A 201 10.82 -8.27 -6.58
CA LEU A 201 10.21 -9.20 -5.62
C LEU A 201 9.58 -10.38 -6.38
N ARG A 202 9.67 -11.61 -5.86
CA ARG A 202 9.11 -12.78 -6.56
C ARG A 202 7.60 -12.87 -6.47
N ASN A 203 7.04 -12.53 -5.30
CA ASN A 203 5.60 -12.46 -5.10
C ASN A 203 5.14 -11.02 -4.83
N VAL A 204 3.95 -10.70 -5.32
CA VAL A 204 3.29 -9.42 -5.04
C VAL A 204 2.05 -9.71 -4.20
N TYR A 205 2.09 -9.27 -2.94
CA TYR A 205 1.01 -9.47 -1.99
C TYR A 205 0.05 -8.28 -1.99
N ARG A 206 -1.24 -8.60 -2.06
CA ARG A 206 -2.36 -7.68 -2.05
C ARG A 206 -3.45 -8.20 -1.12
N ARG A 207 -4.10 -7.30 -0.38
CA ARG A 207 -5.37 -7.56 0.29
C ARG A 207 -6.46 -6.77 -0.43
N ALA A 208 -7.37 -7.49 -1.07
CA ALA A 208 -8.53 -6.91 -1.74
C ALA A 208 -9.51 -6.32 -0.71
N GLY A 209 -9.94 -5.07 -0.91
CA GLY A 209 -10.88 -4.39 -0.02
C GLY A 209 -11.31 -3.01 -0.51
N ILE A 210 -11.83 -2.19 0.41
CA ILE A 210 -12.21 -0.80 0.17
C ILE A 210 -11.10 0.17 0.62
N GLY A 211 -10.97 1.29 -0.09
CA GLY A 211 -10.03 2.37 0.17
C GLY A 211 -8.90 2.45 -0.87
N ALA A 212 -8.40 3.66 -1.13
CA ALA A 212 -7.20 3.84 -1.93
C ALA A 212 -5.98 3.34 -1.14
N ALA A 213 -5.24 2.38 -1.70
CA ALA A 213 -3.97 1.93 -1.13
C ALA A 213 -2.88 2.96 -1.48
N LEU A 214 -2.30 3.58 -0.46
CA LEU A 214 -1.32 4.65 -0.58
C LEU A 214 -0.02 4.29 0.15
N SER A 215 1.07 4.94 -0.23
CA SER A 215 2.25 5.11 0.60
C SER A 215 2.22 6.49 1.23
N ALA A 216 2.59 6.60 2.50
CA ALA A 216 2.79 7.87 3.20
C ALA A 216 4.25 8.01 3.64
N ARG A 217 4.77 9.23 3.67
CA ARG A 217 6.04 9.56 4.34
C ARG A 217 5.77 9.73 5.84
N VAL A 218 6.69 9.23 6.67
CA VAL A 218 6.66 9.47 8.11
C VAL A 218 7.54 10.64 8.50
N GLU A 219 6.99 11.54 9.31
CA GLU A 219 7.69 12.67 9.92
C GLU A 219 7.72 12.54 11.45
N PRO A 220 8.89 12.67 12.10
CA PRO A 220 9.01 12.45 13.53
C PRO A 220 8.14 13.43 14.34
N SER A 221 7.30 12.92 15.25
CA SER A 221 6.68 13.75 16.27
C SER A 221 7.64 13.91 17.47
N PRO A 222 7.76 15.12 18.07
CA PRO A 222 8.62 15.33 19.23
C PRO A 222 8.24 14.43 20.42
N GLY A 223 9.24 13.82 21.08
CA GLY A 223 9.08 13.22 22.42
C GLY A 223 8.85 11.70 22.49
N ALA A 224 8.67 11.00 21.37
CA ALA A 224 8.54 9.54 21.37
C ALA A 224 9.93 8.86 21.28
N ARG A 225 10.47 8.32 22.38
CA ARG A 225 11.78 7.63 22.37
C ARG A 225 11.84 6.43 21.43
N ALA A 226 10.75 5.67 21.35
CA ALA A 226 10.60 4.55 20.42
C ALA A 226 10.60 4.99 18.94
N SER A 227 10.39 6.28 18.67
CA SER A 227 10.38 6.77 17.29
C SER A 227 11.75 6.57 16.64
N ARG A 228 12.87 6.84 17.32
CA ARG A 228 14.23 6.76 16.75
C ARG A 228 14.61 5.47 16.01
N TRP A 229 13.90 4.37 16.23
CA TRP A 229 14.09 3.09 15.53
C TRP A 229 13.45 3.04 14.13
N ILE A 230 12.66 4.04 13.74
CA ILE A 230 12.12 4.19 12.40
C ILE A 230 12.96 5.23 11.64
N PRO A 231 13.48 4.89 10.45
CA PRO A 231 14.22 5.85 9.64
C PRO A 231 13.38 7.11 9.34
N PRO A 232 13.97 8.32 9.40
CA PRO A 232 13.27 9.53 9.00
C PRO A 232 12.86 9.43 7.54
N SER A 233 11.69 9.98 7.20
CA SER A 233 11.16 9.94 5.83
C SER A 233 10.90 8.53 5.28
N ALA A 234 10.83 7.51 6.15
CA ALA A 234 10.41 6.17 5.75
C ALA A 234 9.02 6.23 5.08
N LYS A 235 8.84 5.39 4.08
CA LYS A 235 7.60 5.25 3.32
C LYS A 235 6.79 4.08 3.88
N VAL A 236 5.56 4.31 4.33
CA VAL A 236 4.72 3.30 5.02
C VAL A 236 3.41 3.05 4.30
N PRO A 237 2.91 1.80 4.29
CA PRO A 237 1.63 1.47 3.64
C PRO A 237 0.45 1.99 4.47
N VAL A 238 -0.47 2.71 3.83
CA VAL A 238 -1.72 3.17 4.45
C VAL A 238 -2.91 2.99 3.49
N THR A 239 -4.11 2.95 4.04
CA THR A 239 -5.34 2.92 3.25
C THR A 239 -6.16 4.18 3.53
N ALA A 240 -6.50 4.95 2.49
CA ALA A 240 -7.39 6.10 2.57
C ALA A 240 -8.83 5.72 2.20
N LEU A 241 -9.76 5.99 3.09
CA LEU A 241 -11.19 5.81 2.90
C LEU A 241 -11.90 7.16 3.01
N VAL A 242 -12.76 7.50 2.05
CA VAL A 242 -13.69 8.63 2.17
C VAL A 242 -15.05 8.10 2.60
N ARG A 243 -15.42 8.37 3.85
CA ARG A 243 -16.72 7.98 4.42
C ARG A 243 -17.78 9.03 4.09
N PHE A 244 -18.91 8.58 3.58
CA PHE A 244 -20.07 9.44 3.31
C PHE A 244 -21.24 9.08 4.22
N GLU A 245 -21.91 10.09 4.74
CA GLU A 245 -23.17 9.95 5.45
C GLU A 245 -24.35 10.05 4.49
N ASN A 246 -25.23 9.04 4.50
CA ASN A 246 -26.45 9.00 3.68
C ASN A 246 -26.25 9.47 2.22
N PRO A 247 -25.28 8.88 1.48
CA PRO A 247 -24.83 9.40 0.18
C PRO A 247 -25.98 9.55 -0.82
N ARG A 248 -26.97 8.66 -0.83
CA ARG A 248 -28.13 8.73 -1.75
C ARG A 248 -28.97 9.99 -1.55
N LEU A 249 -29.21 10.39 -0.30
CA LEU A 249 -29.91 11.63 0.03
C LEU A 249 -29.04 12.85 -0.27
N ALA A 250 -27.73 12.75 -0.02
CA ALA A 250 -26.80 13.85 -0.25
C ALA A 250 -26.63 14.15 -1.76
N ILE A 251 -26.63 13.11 -2.61
CA ILE A 251 -26.64 13.22 -4.08
C ILE A 251 -27.83 14.07 -4.55
N SER A 252 -29.05 13.81 -4.07
CA SER A 252 -30.24 14.57 -4.50
C SER A 252 -30.24 16.04 -4.07
N ASN A 253 -29.54 16.37 -2.98
CA ASN A 253 -29.48 17.73 -2.44
C ASN A 253 -28.31 18.57 -3.00
N GLY A 254 -27.39 17.96 -3.76
CA GLY A 254 -26.22 18.63 -4.34
C GLY A 254 -25.19 19.14 -3.32
N ARG A 255 -25.30 18.73 -2.05
CA ARG A 255 -24.36 19.07 -0.97
C ARG A 255 -24.00 17.81 -0.22
N LEU A 256 -22.74 17.40 -0.35
CA LEU A 256 -22.21 16.19 0.26
C LEU A 256 -21.16 16.54 1.30
N HIS A 257 -21.14 15.74 2.37
CA HIS A 257 -20.07 15.77 3.35
C HIS A 257 -19.36 14.42 3.32
N GLY A 258 -18.03 14.46 3.20
CA GLY A 258 -17.18 13.27 3.21
C GLY A 258 -16.08 13.43 4.23
N THR A 259 -15.76 12.38 4.98
CA THR A 259 -14.64 12.38 5.93
C THR A 259 -13.56 11.43 5.45
N VAL A 260 -12.34 11.93 5.26
CA VAL A 260 -11.15 11.12 5.02
C VAL A 260 -10.73 10.43 6.31
N GLU A 261 -10.62 9.11 6.24
CA GLU A 261 -10.07 8.24 7.27
C GLU A 261 -8.83 7.55 6.72
N LEU A 262 -7.72 7.64 7.43
CA LEU A 262 -6.50 6.90 7.13
C LEU A 262 -6.33 5.74 8.09
N TYR A 263 -5.91 4.60 7.55
CA TYR A 263 -5.70 3.36 8.29
C TYR A 263 -4.30 2.82 8.07
N ASP A 264 -3.65 2.48 9.18
CA ASP A 264 -2.43 1.67 9.18
C ASP A 264 -2.77 0.23 8.73
N VAL A 265 -2.13 -0.21 7.64
CA VAL A 265 -2.37 -1.51 7.00
C VAL A 265 -2.01 -2.69 7.90
N ASP A 266 -1.07 -2.49 8.82
CA ASP A 266 -0.53 -3.53 9.71
C ASP A 266 -1.38 -3.72 10.97
N VAL A 267 -2.13 -2.68 11.37
CA VAL A 267 -2.98 -2.70 12.56
C VAL A 267 -4.44 -2.95 12.20
N THR A 268 -4.94 -2.32 11.13
CA THR A 268 -6.37 -2.36 10.77
C THR A 268 -6.56 -3.07 9.44
N THR A 269 -7.27 -4.21 9.47
CA THR A 269 -7.51 -5.01 8.25
C THR A 269 -8.92 -4.86 7.68
N ALA A 270 -9.85 -4.31 8.46
CA ALA A 270 -11.25 -4.13 8.08
C ALA A 270 -11.90 -2.99 8.88
N VAL A 271 -12.98 -2.43 8.33
CA VAL A 271 -13.75 -1.32 8.90
C VAL A 271 -15.24 -1.65 8.94
N GLN A 272 -15.99 -0.97 9.81
CA GLN A 272 -17.45 -1.02 9.79
C GLN A 272 -18.00 0.05 8.84
N VAL A 273 -18.82 -0.35 7.88
CA VAL A 273 -19.54 0.55 6.97
C VAL A 273 -20.96 0.03 6.78
N GLY A 274 -21.98 0.85 7.06
CA GLY A 274 -23.38 0.45 6.90
C GLY A 274 -23.78 -0.80 7.70
N GLY A 275 -23.16 -1.05 8.86
CA GLY A 275 -23.39 -2.25 9.68
C GLY A 275 -22.70 -3.52 9.16
N GLN A 276 -21.87 -3.42 8.12
CA GLN A 276 -21.09 -4.52 7.55
C GLN A 276 -19.60 -4.37 7.86
N THR A 277 -18.93 -5.50 8.07
CA THR A 277 -17.47 -5.56 8.18
C THR A 277 -16.87 -5.66 6.78
N VAL A 278 -16.15 -4.63 6.35
CA VAL A 278 -15.58 -4.53 5.01
C VAL A 278 -14.06 -4.58 5.11
N PRO A 279 -13.37 -5.51 4.42
CA PRO A 279 -11.91 -5.52 4.36
C PRO A 279 -11.35 -4.23 3.77
N LEU A 280 -10.22 -3.76 4.29
CA LEU A 280 -9.48 -2.64 3.72
C LEU A 280 -8.53 -3.13 2.61
N GLU A 281 -8.50 -2.37 1.52
CA GLU A 281 -7.54 -2.57 0.43
C GLU A 281 -6.12 -2.30 0.92
N ALA A 282 -5.16 -3.17 0.59
CA ALA A 282 -3.76 -2.95 0.91
C ALA A 282 -2.82 -3.54 -0.13
N LEU A 283 -1.75 -2.80 -0.43
CA LEU A 283 -0.66 -3.19 -1.34
C LEU A 283 0.70 -3.14 -0.63
N PRO A 284 0.94 -3.99 0.39
CA PRO A 284 2.17 -3.94 1.19
C PRO A 284 3.43 -4.18 0.37
N SER A 285 3.41 -5.08 -0.63
CA SER A 285 4.56 -5.31 -1.51
C SER A 285 4.90 -4.09 -2.36
N ALA A 286 3.90 -3.35 -2.85
CA ALA A 286 4.13 -2.13 -3.60
C ALA A 286 4.72 -1.03 -2.71
N ALA A 287 4.22 -0.88 -1.47
CA ALA A 287 4.78 0.06 -0.50
C ALA A 287 6.24 -0.29 -0.13
N LEU A 288 6.54 -1.57 0.08
CA LEU A 288 7.90 -2.04 0.36
C LEU A 288 8.84 -1.78 -0.83
N ALA A 289 8.40 -2.08 -2.06
CA ALA A 289 9.17 -1.79 -3.25
C ALA A 289 9.42 -0.29 -3.42
N TYR A 290 8.39 0.54 -3.24
CA TYR A 290 8.51 1.99 -3.32
C TYR A 290 9.39 2.61 -2.22
N ARG A 291 9.41 1.99 -1.03
CA ARG A 291 10.34 2.35 0.05
C ARG A 291 11.80 2.18 -0.38
N LEU A 292 12.09 1.11 -1.12
CA LEU A 292 13.43 0.75 -1.55
C LEU A 292 13.84 1.42 -2.87
N GLU A 293 12.89 1.74 -3.75
CA GLU A 293 13.17 2.41 -5.02
C GLU A 293 13.84 3.78 -4.79
N GLY A 294 14.98 3.99 -5.43
CA GLY A 294 15.79 5.20 -5.29
C GLY A 294 16.40 5.41 -3.89
N SER A 295 16.37 4.40 -3.02
CA SER A 295 16.93 4.51 -1.67
C SER A 295 18.46 4.40 -1.66
N PRO A 296 19.18 5.26 -0.89
CA PRO A 296 20.63 5.17 -0.74
C PRO A 296 21.14 3.84 -0.16
N ILE A 297 20.24 3.00 0.39
CA ILE A 297 20.57 1.67 0.92
C ILE A 297 21.16 0.72 -0.13
N TRP A 298 20.91 0.96 -1.41
CA TRP A 298 21.48 0.19 -2.52
C TRP A 298 22.92 0.62 -2.84
N ASP A 299 23.20 1.92 -2.72
CA ASP A 299 24.54 2.47 -2.95
C ASP A 299 25.51 2.05 -1.84
N PHE A 300 24.97 1.68 -0.67
CA PHE A 300 25.73 1.20 0.50
C PHE A 300 26.53 -0.08 0.24
N GLU A 301 26.15 -0.94 -0.71
CA GLU A 301 26.75 -2.29 -0.82
C GLU A 301 28.27 -2.28 -1.02
N ILE A 302 28.77 -1.55 -2.02
CA ILE A 302 30.21 -1.45 -2.31
C ILE A 302 30.82 -0.17 -1.72
N ALA A 303 30.07 0.94 -1.69
CA ALA A 303 30.57 2.20 -1.15
C ALA A 303 30.64 2.20 0.39
N GLY A 304 29.62 1.64 1.07
CA GLY A 304 29.55 1.53 2.53
C GLY A 304 30.53 0.52 3.14
N PHE A 305 31.15 -0.34 2.33
CA PHE A 305 32.30 -1.15 2.75
C PHE A 305 33.56 -0.28 2.96
N ARG A 306 33.66 0.87 2.28
CA ARG A 306 34.82 1.77 2.31
C ARG A 306 34.59 2.99 3.20
N GLU A 307 33.34 3.43 3.33
CA GLU A 307 32.94 4.62 4.10
C GLU A 307 31.94 4.22 5.19
N GLY A 308 32.22 4.59 6.45
CA GLY A 308 31.38 4.30 7.61
C GLY A 308 30.36 5.38 7.92
N ASP A 309 29.92 6.16 6.92
CA ASP A 309 28.92 7.22 7.12
C ASP A 309 27.49 6.68 6.90
N PHE A 310 26.72 6.68 7.99
CA PHE A 310 25.32 6.24 8.05
C PHE A 310 24.34 7.42 8.10
N SER A 311 24.78 8.64 7.76
CA SER A 311 24.00 9.88 7.84
C SER A 311 22.63 9.84 7.14
N PHE A 312 22.48 9.03 6.08
CA PHE A 312 21.22 8.84 5.34
C PHE A 312 20.12 8.11 6.12
N LEU A 313 20.47 7.41 7.21
CA LEU A 313 19.52 6.74 8.11
C LEU A 313 19.02 7.66 9.23
N GLY A 314 19.44 8.93 9.24
CA GLY A 314 19.07 9.92 10.22
C GLY A 314 20.09 10.01 11.36
N ASN A 315 21.01 10.96 11.25
CA ASN A 315 21.90 11.32 12.35
C ASN A 315 21.14 12.19 13.36
N ARG A 316 20.76 11.63 14.53
CA ARG A 316 20.29 12.43 15.67
C ARG A 316 20.92 11.91 16.97
N ASP A 317 21.78 12.74 17.56
CA ASP A 317 22.13 12.93 18.98
C ASP A 317 22.18 11.73 19.95
N GLY A 318 22.27 10.50 19.44
CA GLY A 318 22.13 9.29 20.25
C GLY A 318 22.69 8.05 19.59
N GLY A 319 23.91 8.15 19.03
CA GLY A 319 24.68 7.01 18.54
C GLY A 319 24.08 6.34 17.30
N ASP A 320 24.93 6.01 16.35
CA ASP A 320 24.55 5.18 15.21
C ASP A 320 24.26 3.75 15.69
N SER A 321 23.00 3.51 16.10
CA SER A 321 22.58 2.24 16.67
C SER A 321 22.53 1.12 15.62
N GLY A 322 22.49 1.47 14.32
CA GLY A 322 22.40 0.51 13.23
C GLY A 322 21.11 -0.34 13.18
N LEU A 323 20.25 -0.28 14.20
CA LEU A 323 19.02 -1.06 14.28
C LEU A 323 17.82 -0.22 13.83
N TYR A 324 17.01 -0.77 12.94
CA TYR A 324 15.82 -0.10 12.41
C TYR A 324 14.64 -1.06 12.33
N MET A 325 13.44 -0.57 12.59
CA MET A 325 12.20 -1.34 12.46
C MET A 325 11.51 -1.02 11.14
N LEU A 326 10.87 -2.03 10.55
CA LEU A 326 10.08 -1.84 9.34
C LEU A 326 8.76 -1.09 9.63
N HIS A 327 8.21 -1.35 10.82
CA HIS A 327 6.95 -0.83 11.38
C HIS A 327 7.19 -0.40 12.83
N PRO A 328 6.31 0.42 13.45
CA PRO A 328 6.45 0.78 14.85
C PRO A 328 6.32 -0.48 15.70
N TYR A 329 6.87 -0.44 16.91
CA TYR A 329 6.79 -1.58 17.80
C TYR A 329 5.32 -1.97 18.09
N LEU A 330 4.98 -3.22 17.77
CA LEU A 330 3.66 -3.79 18.05
C LEU A 330 3.77 -4.82 19.19
N PRO A 331 3.23 -4.51 20.38
CA PRO A 331 3.29 -5.43 21.51
C PRO A 331 2.67 -6.79 21.20
N GLY A 332 3.30 -7.86 21.67
CA GLY A 332 2.87 -9.25 21.46
C GLY A 332 3.33 -9.89 20.15
N LEU A 333 3.97 -9.14 19.24
CA LEU A 333 4.63 -9.70 18.06
C LEU A 333 6.11 -9.96 18.32
N ILE A 334 6.60 -11.12 17.90
CA ILE A 334 7.99 -11.56 18.07
C ILE A 334 8.90 -10.83 17.08
N PRO A 335 9.94 -10.11 17.51
CA PRO A 335 10.84 -9.46 16.57
C PRO A 335 11.72 -10.46 15.82
N VAL A 336 11.85 -10.25 14.50
CA VAL A 336 12.82 -10.91 13.63
C VAL A 336 13.84 -9.87 13.20
N VAL A 337 15.07 -10.02 13.65
CA VAL A 337 16.18 -9.10 13.36
C VAL A 337 17.05 -9.67 12.26
N PHE A 338 17.05 -9.03 11.10
CA PHE A 338 17.90 -9.39 9.98
C PHE A 338 19.26 -8.70 10.05
N VAL A 339 20.33 -9.50 9.97
CA VAL A 339 21.73 -9.03 9.99
C VAL A 339 22.39 -9.37 8.65
N HIS A 340 22.76 -8.35 7.88
CA HIS A 340 23.38 -8.53 6.56
C HIS A 340 24.83 -9.04 6.65
N GLY A 341 25.40 -9.43 5.50
CA GLY A 341 26.79 -9.91 5.40
C GLY A 341 27.77 -8.83 4.93
N THR A 342 28.98 -9.27 4.57
CA THR A 342 30.03 -8.39 4.03
C THR A 342 29.62 -7.73 2.71
N ALA A 343 29.96 -6.44 2.55
CA ALA A 343 29.68 -5.65 1.35
C ALA A 343 28.23 -5.78 0.85
N SER A 344 27.28 -5.70 1.79
CA SER A 344 25.86 -5.95 1.59
C SER A 344 25.03 -4.94 2.39
N SER A 345 23.72 -4.93 2.19
CA SER A 345 22.79 -4.05 2.88
C SER A 345 21.51 -4.80 3.30
N PRO A 346 20.70 -4.23 4.21
CA PRO A 346 19.38 -4.77 4.56
C PRO A 346 18.45 -4.97 3.38
N ALA A 347 18.66 -4.23 2.27
CA ALA A 347 17.83 -4.36 1.09
C ALA A 347 17.91 -5.77 0.48
N ARG A 348 18.99 -6.53 0.74
CA ARG A 348 19.08 -7.95 0.36
C ARG A 348 18.09 -8.85 1.09
N TRP A 349 17.52 -8.40 2.20
CA TRP A 349 16.43 -9.08 2.91
C TRP A 349 15.04 -8.66 2.44
N ALA A 350 14.91 -7.75 1.47
CA ALA A 350 13.61 -7.26 1.00
C ALA A 350 12.69 -8.40 0.53
N GLU A 351 13.23 -9.36 -0.23
CA GLU A 351 12.49 -10.55 -0.67
C GLU A 351 12.00 -11.38 0.52
N MET A 352 12.88 -11.69 1.47
CA MET A 352 12.49 -12.44 2.67
C MET A 352 11.44 -11.69 3.49
N ALA A 353 11.62 -10.39 3.69
CA ALA A 353 10.67 -9.57 4.41
C ALA A 353 9.30 -9.55 3.71
N ASN A 354 9.28 -9.42 2.39
CA ASN A 354 8.06 -9.48 1.59
C ASN A 354 7.32 -10.82 1.77
N GLU A 355 8.03 -11.94 1.71
CA GLU A 355 7.43 -13.27 1.90
C GLU A 355 6.87 -13.47 3.33
N LEU A 356 7.61 -13.06 4.36
CA LEU A 356 7.17 -13.20 5.75
C LEU A 356 5.96 -12.31 6.08
N LEU A 357 5.91 -11.09 5.53
CA LEU A 357 4.76 -10.19 5.69
C LEU A 357 3.57 -10.62 4.83
N GLY A 358 3.83 -11.27 3.70
CA GLY A 358 2.81 -11.80 2.79
C GLY A 358 2.07 -13.00 3.36
N ASP A 359 2.74 -13.84 4.16
CA ASP A 359 2.12 -14.96 4.87
C ASP A 359 1.41 -14.50 6.15
N ARG A 360 0.07 -14.54 6.15
CA ARG A 360 -0.74 -14.12 7.31
C ARG A 360 -0.47 -14.92 8.58
N ALA A 361 -0.08 -16.20 8.48
CA ALA A 361 0.20 -17.02 9.66
C ALA A 361 1.49 -16.56 10.35
N ILE A 362 2.42 -15.99 9.59
CA ILE A 362 3.68 -15.43 10.08
C ILE A 362 3.48 -13.96 10.48
N ALA A 363 2.94 -13.13 9.59
CA ALA A 363 2.75 -11.69 9.82
C ALA A 363 1.90 -11.36 11.06
N SER A 364 0.99 -12.27 11.46
CA SER A 364 0.19 -12.11 12.70
C SER A 364 0.97 -12.42 13.99
N ARG A 365 2.23 -12.85 13.91
CA ARG A 365 3.05 -13.27 15.05
C ARG A 365 4.43 -12.64 15.10
N TYR A 366 4.91 -12.10 13.98
CA TYR A 366 6.26 -11.59 13.85
C TYR A 366 6.28 -10.15 13.35
N GLN A 367 7.28 -9.37 13.79
CA GLN A 367 7.56 -8.02 13.30
C GLN A 367 9.03 -7.94 12.83
N ILE A 368 9.30 -7.16 11.78
CA ILE A 368 10.60 -7.20 11.08
C ILE A 368 11.46 -6.00 11.44
N TRP A 369 12.68 -6.28 11.90
CA TRP A 369 13.74 -5.30 12.14
C TRP A 369 14.99 -5.65 11.34
N PHE A 370 15.85 -4.65 11.12
CA PHE A 370 17.10 -4.77 10.38
C PHE A 370 18.24 -4.17 11.19
N PHE A 371 19.40 -4.83 11.14
CA PHE A 371 20.63 -4.28 11.67
C PHE A 371 21.62 -4.00 10.54
N ILE A 372 22.13 -2.78 10.53
CA ILE A 372 23.09 -2.22 9.59
C ILE A 372 24.40 -2.03 10.34
N TYR A 373 25.51 -2.45 9.72
CA TYR A 373 26.83 -2.21 10.28
C TYR A 373 27.89 -2.11 9.17
N ASN A 374 29.00 -1.43 9.46
CA ASN A 374 30.14 -1.43 8.56
C ASN A 374 30.81 -2.80 8.62
N SER A 375 30.71 -3.56 7.53
CA SER A 375 31.26 -4.91 7.47
C SER A 375 32.80 -4.98 7.46
N GLY A 376 33.49 -3.86 7.23
CA GLY A 376 34.93 -3.73 7.44
C GLY A 376 35.35 -3.63 8.91
N ASN A 377 34.41 -3.39 9.84
CA ASN A 377 34.70 -3.37 11.27
C ASN A 377 35.05 -4.78 11.79
N PRO A 378 35.86 -4.87 12.87
CA PRO A 378 36.06 -6.12 13.59
C PRO A 378 34.71 -6.76 13.98
N VAL A 379 34.58 -8.06 13.75
CA VAL A 379 33.34 -8.83 14.02
C VAL A 379 32.87 -8.64 15.47
N VAL A 380 33.81 -8.65 16.42
CA VAL A 380 33.57 -8.45 17.86
C VAL A 380 32.95 -7.07 18.13
N LEU A 381 33.48 -6.03 17.49
CA LEU A 381 32.96 -4.66 17.63
C LEU A 381 31.53 -4.54 17.08
N SER A 382 31.28 -5.11 15.90
CA SER A 382 29.93 -5.06 15.30
C SER A 382 28.92 -5.90 16.10
N ALA A 383 29.36 -7.00 16.71
CA ALA A 383 28.53 -7.80 17.62
C ALA A 383 28.19 -7.03 18.91
N MET A 384 29.16 -6.31 19.48
CA MET A 384 28.94 -5.43 20.63
C MET A 384 27.82 -4.42 20.34
N ARG A 385 27.93 -3.71 19.21
CA ARG A 385 26.94 -2.70 18.79
C ARG A 385 25.57 -3.31 18.58
N LEU A 386 25.48 -4.48 17.97
CA LEU A 386 24.21 -5.20 17.84
C LEU A 386 23.60 -5.45 19.23
N ARG A 387 24.38 -5.96 20.19
CA ARG A 387 23.90 -6.22 21.55
C ARG A 387 23.44 -4.94 22.25
N GLU A 388 24.22 -3.87 22.18
CA GLU A 388 23.88 -2.57 22.75
C GLU A 388 22.56 -2.05 22.18
N SER A 389 22.39 -2.13 20.86
CA SER A 389 21.16 -1.69 20.18
C SER A 389 19.96 -2.54 20.56
N LEU A 390 20.12 -3.87 20.68
CA LEU A 390 19.06 -4.77 21.15
C LEU A 390 18.67 -4.50 22.62
N GLN A 391 19.63 -4.12 23.47
CA GLN A 391 19.34 -3.71 24.85
C GLN A 391 18.68 -2.33 24.90
N ALA A 392 19.13 -1.39 24.08
CA ALA A 392 18.60 -0.04 24.01
C ALA A 392 17.15 -0.03 23.50
N VAL A 393 16.86 -0.78 22.43
CA VAL A 393 15.49 -0.87 21.90
C VAL A 393 14.54 -1.46 22.91
N ARG A 394 14.96 -2.50 23.65
CA ARG A 394 14.15 -3.08 24.73
C ARG A 394 13.79 -2.05 25.80
N LYS A 395 14.77 -1.24 26.24
CA LYS A 395 14.52 -0.17 27.22
C LYS A 395 13.57 0.90 26.69
N ASP A 396 13.56 1.14 25.39
CA ASP A 396 12.69 2.17 24.78
C ASP A 396 11.26 1.69 24.55
N VAL A 397 11.06 0.42 24.16
CA VAL A 397 9.74 -0.09 23.75
C VAL A 397 9.02 -0.91 24.82
N ASP A 398 9.77 -1.51 25.75
CA ASP A 398 9.23 -2.27 26.89
C ASP A 398 10.09 -2.06 28.15
N PRO A 399 10.11 -0.83 28.70
CA PRO A 399 10.95 -0.48 29.85
C PRO A 399 10.66 -1.32 31.10
N GLU A 400 9.41 -1.72 31.29
CA GLU A 400 8.94 -2.51 32.43
C GLU A 400 9.10 -4.02 32.21
N GLY A 401 9.51 -4.46 31.02
CA GLY A 401 9.75 -5.87 30.70
C GLY A 401 8.47 -6.72 30.69
N THR A 402 7.34 -6.13 30.31
CA THR A 402 6.01 -6.74 30.38
C THR A 402 5.61 -7.53 29.13
N ASP A 403 6.31 -7.34 28.00
CA ASP A 403 6.00 -8.03 26.76
C ASP A 403 6.82 -9.34 26.62
N PRO A 404 6.18 -10.52 26.77
CA PRO A 404 6.90 -11.79 26.64
C PRO A 404 7.41 -12.03 25.21
N ALA A 405 6.78 -11.47 24.17
CA ALA A 405 7.17 -11.69 22.78
C ALA A 405 8.56 -11.13 22.47
N LEU A 406 8.94 -10.03 23.13
CA LEU A 406 10.27 -9.43 23.00
C LEU A 406 11.38 -10.35 23.51
N ASN A 407 11.09 -11.25 24.44
CA ASN A 407 12.03 -12.26 24.94
C ASN A 407 12.17 -13.48 24.01
N GLN A 408 11.38 -13.54 22.93
CA GLN A 408 11.40 -14.63 21.94
C GLN A 408 12.05 -14.21 20.61
N MET A 409 12.75 -13.07 20.61
CA MET A 409 13.37 -12.48 19.43
C MET A 409 14.21 -13.49 18.63
N VAL A 410 14.00 -13.48 17.32
CA VAL A 410 14.74 -14.31 16.36
C VAL A 410 15.75 -13.42 15.65
N VAL A 411 17.02 -13.81 15.65
CA VAL A 411 18.08 -13.10 14.92
C VAL A 411 18.55 -13.97 13.77
N ILE A 412 18.50 -13.43 12.55
CA ILE A 412 18.87 -14.13 11.31
C ILE A 412 20.04 -13.41 10.66
N GLY A 413 21.19 -14.07 10.60
CA GLY A 413 22.41 -13.52 10.01
C GLY A 413 22.85 -14.24 8.74
N HIS A 414 23.24 -13.48 7.73
CA HIS A 414 23.85 -14.01 6.50
C HIS A 414 25.37 -13.80 6.50
N SER A 415 26.15 -14.84 6.16
CA SER A 415 27.63 -14.78 6.08
C SER A 415 28.26 -14.19 7.36
N GLN A 416 29.02 -13.07 7.27
CA GLN A 416 29.57 -12.37 8.43
C GLN A 416 28.49 -11.95 9.45
N GLY A 417 27.28 -11.62 9.02
CA GLY A 417 26.15 -11.35 9.92
C GLY A 417 25.73 -12.58 10.74
N GLY A 418 26.00 -13.78 10.24
CA GLY A 418 25.85 -15.04 10.99
C GLY A 418 26.85 -15.15 12.14
N LEU A 419 28.06 -14.57 12.01
CA LEU A 419 29.02 -14.49 13.11
C LEU A 419 28.51 -13.55 14.21
N LEU A 420 27.98 -12.37 13.85
CA LEU A 420 27.34 -11.45 14.79
C LEU A 420 26.17 -12.13 15.52
N THR A 421 25.33 -12.84 14.77
CA THR A 421 24.19 -13.59 15.32
C THR A 421 24.66 -14.66 16.32
N LYS A 422 25.69 -15.43 15.97
CA LYS A 422 26.28 -16.42 16.88
C LYS A 422 26.82 -15.77 18.15
N MET A 423 27.45 -14.60 18.03
CA MET A 423 27.96 -13.85 19.18
C MET A 423 26.86 -13.45 20.17
N MET A 424 25.60 -13.35 19.76
CA MET A 424 24.48 -13.01 20.66
C MET A 424 24.08 -14.15 21.61
N VAL A 425 24.41 -15.40 21.27
CA VAL A 425 23.97 -16.60 22.00
C VAL A 425 25.11 -17.41 22.61
N VAL A 426 26.36 -17.00 22.39
CA VAL A 426 27.54 -17.63 23.02
C VAL A 426 28.04 -16.75 24.16
N ASP A 427 28.34 -17.39 25.28
CA ASP A 427 29.15 -16.82 26.37
C ASP A 427 30.58 -17.30 26.15
N SER A 428 31.48 -16.34 25.93
CA SER A 428 32.89 -16.59 25.64
C SER A 428 33.80 -16.33 26.85
N GLY A 429 33.28 -15.74 27.92
CA GLY A 429 34.02 -15.43 29.14
C GLY A 429 35.22 -14.52 28.88
N ASN A 430 36.44 -15.04 28.91
CA ASN A 430 37.64 -14.26 28.53
C ASN A 430 38.36 -14.85 27.31
N ARG A 431 37.78 -15.86 26.63
CA ARG A 431 38.50 -16.69 25.66
C ARG A 431 39.04 -15.91 24.47
N PHE A 432 38.27 -14.98 23.87
CA PHE A 432 38.79 -14.14 22.79
C PHE A 432 39.93 -13.20 23.25
N TRP A 433 39.87 -12.66 24.47
CA TRP A 433 40.92 -11.82 25.03
C TRP A 433 42.20 -12.63 25.28
N SER A 434 42.06 -13.79 25.94
CA SER A 434 43.17 -14.71 26.22
C SER A 434 43.83 -15.29 24.97
N ASN A 435 43.14 -15.30 23.83
CA ASN A 435 43.72 -15.72 22.54
C ASN A 435 44.61 -14.65 21.91
N VAL A 436 44.42 -13.37 22.25
CA VAL A 436 45.18 -12.25 21.67
C VAL A 436 46.28 -11.77 22.60
N THR A 437 46.11 -11.91 23.92
CA THR A 437 47.10 -11.48 24.91
C THR A 437 47.09 -12.35 26.17
N GLN A 438 48.25 -12.47 26.81
CA GLN A 438 48.44 -13.12 28.11
C GLN A 438 48.23 -12.15 29.30
N VAL A 439 48.13 -10.85 29.03
CA VAL A 439 47.91 -9.83 30.07
C VAL A 439 46.43 -9.84 30.44
N PRO A 440 46.06 -10.03 31.72
CA PRO A 440 44.67 -9.90 32.17
C PRO A 440 44.07 -8.54 31.79
N PHE A 441 42.79 -8.49 31.41
CA PHE A 441 42.17 -7.26 30.89
C PHE A 441 42.23 -6.09 31.87
N ASP A 442 42.00 -6.37 33.16
CA ASP A 442 42.11 -5.42 34.27
C ASP A 442 43.54 -4.87 34.46
N GLN A 443 44.55 -5.59 33.97
CA GLN A 443 45.96 -5.22 34.04
C GLN A 443 46.49 -4.66 32.70
N ALA A 444 45.67 -4.68 31.65
CA ALA A 444 46.06 -4.14 30.35
C ALA A 444 46.17 -2.62 30.43
N ASN A 445 47.29 -2.08 29.93
CA ASN A 445 47.51 -0.64 29.85
C ASN A 445 46.73 -0.07 28.65
N LEU A 446 45.42 0.09 28.84
CA LEU A 446 44.50 0.71 27.90
C LEU A 446 44.22 2.14 28.35
N ASP A 447 44.12 3.05 27.38
CA ASP A 447 43.62 4.38 27.62
C ASP A 447 42.17 4.33 28.14
N PRO A 448 41.72 5.32 28.94
CA PRO A 448 40.39 5.28 29.57
C PRO A 448 39.24 5.09 28.57
N GLU A 449 39.33 5.71 27.39
CA GLU A 449 38.29 5.58 26.35
C GLU A 449 38.21 4.15 25.81
N THR A 450 39.33 3.50 25.52
CA THR A 450 39.35 2.07 25.10
C THR A 450 38.91 1.12 26.22
N ARG A 451 39.15 1.48 27.48
CA ARG A 451 38.72 0.69 28.65
C ARG A 451 37.21 0.78 28.87
N ASP A 452 36.63 1.96 28.70
CA ASP A 452 35.19 2.22 28.78
C ASP A 452 34.44 1.70 27.54
N PHE A 453 35.11 1.55 26.40
CA PHE A 453 34.56 0.91 25.19
C PHE A 453 34.18 -0.57 25.36
N GLY A 454 34.41 -1.16 26.54
CA GLY A 454 33.72 -2.39 26.99
C GLY A 454 33.99 -3.67 26.19
N LEU A 455 34.91 -3.63 25.22
CA LEU A 455 35.16 -4.72 24.26
C LEU A 455 35.24 -6.11 24.89
N PRO A 456 35.70 -6.30 26.14
CA PRO A 456 35.66 -7.60 26.80
C PRO A 456 34.65 -7.84 27.92
N ARG A 457 33.86 -6.86 28.37
CA ARG A 457 32.84 -7.12 29.41
C ARG A 457 31.43 -7.29 28.87
N ASP A 458 31.12 -6.58 27.78
CA ASP A 458 29.77 -6.61 27.18
C ASP A 458 29.72 -7.43 25.88
N VAL A 459 30.88 -7.79 25.31
CA VAL A 459 30.94 -8.72 24.17
C VAL A 459 30.98 -10.18 24.60
N PHE A 460 31.53 -10.46 25.78
CA PHE A 460 31.96 -11.79 26.16
C PHE A 460 31.00 -12.56 27.04
#